data_AF-A0A2M6YSB0-F1
#
_entry.id   AF-A0A2M6YSB0-F1
#
_cell.length_a   1.000
_cell.length_b   1.000
_cell.length_c   1.000
_cell.angle_alpha   90.00
_cell.angle_beta   90.00
_cell.angle_gamma   90.00
#
_symmetry.space_group_name_H-M   'P 1'
#
loop_
_entity.id
_entity.type
_entity.pdbx_description
1 polymer ?
#
loop_
_entity_poly.entity_id
_entity_poly.type
_entity_poly.pdbx_seq_one_letter_code
_entity_poly.pdbx_strand_id
1 'polypeptide(L)'
;MKTIKISIQDENTLVLQEDGHKGDLIDLKSIHEIDIDKSTIRNVVNSIKMDKFNEELKKEKEAMKRESQLELQLKEQEIISKSKVDISKKDQEIIALNSKMETIAKQIESDVKLKAMEEKQKIEEEFRQKLSAKDTEISEIKNKKEIEEEKVRSAEKALVSFKEMRSKMSTKMFGESLELHCENEFNKIRSIAFPNAKFGKDNTISATGSKGDYIYRELDENGNEILSIMFEMKNEEDKTATKHKNKDFFKELDKDRKEKDCEFAVLVSLLEKDNEYYDDIVTVHEYLNMYSIRPQHFITIIGFLRQGSLKSLQLQKQIKFLKNQNI
;
A
#
# COMPACT_ATOMS: atom_id res chain seq x y z
N MET A 1 81.71 106.50 -111.91
CA MET A 1 81.21 105.36 -111.12
C MET A 1 80.19 105.91 -110.15
N LYS A 2 78.91 105.59 -110.37
CA LYS A 2 77.81 105.94 -109.47
C LYS A 2 77.37 104.67 -108.74
N THR A 3 76.85 104.80 -107.51
CA THR A 3 76.25 103.66 -106.81
C THR A 3 74.79 103.51 -107.27
N ILE A 4 74.42 102.34 -107.79
CA ILE A 4 73.08 102.07 -108.33
C ILE A 4 72.17 101.54 -107.23
N LYS A 5 70.98 102.12 -107.10
CA LYS A 5 69.94 101.61 -106.20
C LYS A 5 69.27 100.37 -106.79
N ILE A 6 69.05 99.38 -105.94
CA ILE A 6 68.40 98.12 -106.30
C ILE A 6 67.31 97.75 -105.29
N SER A 7 66.36 96.93 -105.72
CA SER A 7 65.37 96.28 -104.86
C SER A 7 65.41 94.77 -105.03
N ILE A 8 65.20 94.02 -103.95
CA ILE A 8 65.07 92.56 -104.00
C ILE A 8 63.72 92.20 -104.59
N GLN A 9 63.69 91.42 -105.68
CA GLN A 9 62.45 90.86 -106.21
C GLN A 9 62.15 89.49 -105.56
N ASP A 10 63.17 88.67 -105.41
CA ASP A 10 63.11 87.37 -104.74
C ASP A 10 64.51 86.95 -104.23
N GLU A 11 64.60 85.75 -103.65
CA GLU A 11 65.83 85.22 -103.03
C GLU A 11 67.05 85.23 -103.96
N ASN A 12 66.88 85.19 -105.29
CA ASN A 12 67.97 85.06 -106.25
C ASN A 12 68.06 86.22 -107.26
N THR A 13 67.11 87.17 -107.24
CA THR A 13 66.96 88.19 -108.29
C THR A 13 66.88 89.61 -107.71
N LEU A 14 67.73 90.49 -108.23
CA LEU A 14 67.76 91.92 -107.89
C LEU A 14 67.39 92.74 -109.13
N VAL A 15 66.57 93.77 -108.94
CA VAL A 15 66.15 94.67 -110.01
C VAL A 15 66.85 96.02 -109.87
N LEU A 16 67.47 96.50 -110.95
CA LEU A 16 68.07 97.83 -111.01
C LEU A 16 66.94 98.88 -111.09
N GLN A 17 66.95 99.84 -110.16
CA GLN A 17 65.95 100.92 -110.13
C GLN A 17 66.35 102.12 -111.02
N GLU A 18 67.55 102.08 -111.59
CA GLU A 18 68.10 103.10 -112.48
C GLU A 18 69.12 102.46 -113.46
N ASP A 19 69.30 103.07 -114.63
CA ASP A 19 70.14 102.52 -115.71
C ASP A 19 71.61 102.40 -115.28
N GLY A 20 72.13 101.18 -115.30
CA GLY A 20 73.49 100.86 -114.85
C GLY A 20 74.47 100.66 -115.98
N HIS A 21 75.68 101.23 -115.85
CA HIS A 21 76.75 101.04 -116.83
C HIS A 21 77.88 100.19 -116.24
N LYS A 22 78.65 99.53 -117.11
CA LYS A 22 79.74 98.63 -116.69
C LYS A 22 80.79 99.43 -115.91
N GLY A 23 80.96 99.09 -114.63
CA GLY A 23 81.85 99.76 -113.68
C GLY A 23 81.13 100.47 -112.54
N ASP A 24 79.80 100.61 -112.59
CA ASP A 24 79.02 101.11 -111.46
C ASP A 24 78.90 100.07 -110.34
N LEU A 25 78.71 100.54 -109.09
CA LEU A 25 78.78 99.72 -107.88
C LEU A 25 77.39 99.61 -107.23
N ILE A 26 77.10 98.49 -106.58
CA ILE A 26 75.85 98.28 -105.84
C ILE A 26 76.19 98.19 -104.35
N ASP A 27 75.57 99.05 -103.53
CA ASP A 27 75.80 99.05 -102.08
C ASP A 27 74.86 98.08 -101.36
N LEU A 28 75.37 96.87 -101.10
CA LEU A 28 74.67 95.79 -100.40
C LEU A 28 74.38 96.09 -98.92
N LYS A 29 75.00 97.11 -98.31
CA LYS A 29 74.70 97.47 -96.91
C LYS A 29 73.31 98.05 -96.74
N SER A 30 72.81 98.77 -97.75
CA SER A 30 71.46 99.35 -97.75
C SER A 30 70.33 98.31 -97.84
N ILE A 31 70.65 97.04 -98.12
CA ILE A 31 69.68 95.97 -98.36
C ILE A 31 69.32 95.21 -97.06
N HIS A 32 70.16 95.31 -96.03
CA HIS A 32 70.01 94.55 -94.77
C HIS A 32 69.13 95.20 -93.70
N GLU A 33 68.45 96.32 -93.99
CA GLU A 33 67.55 97.02 -93.05
C GLU A 33 66.10 96.50 -93.03
N ILE A 34 65.83 95.32 -93.60
CA ILE A 34 64.56 94.63 -93.34
C ILE A 34 64.73 93.76 -92.08
N ASP A 35 64.41 94.38 -90.94
CA ASP A 35 64.33 93.81 -89.61
C ASP A 35 63.50 92.50 -89.60
N ILE A 36 64.16 91.38 -89.31
CA ILE A 36 63.50 90.20 -88.76
C ILE A 36 62.99 90.60 -87.37
N ASP A 37 61.68 90.76 -87.23
CA ASP A 37 61.02 91.23 -86.01
C ASP A 37 61.31 90.30 -84.80
N LYS A 38 62.30 90.69 -84.00
CA LYS A 38 62.72 89.99 -82.77
C LYS A 38 61.59 89.88 -81.74
N SER A 39 60.53 90.70 -81.84
CA SER A 39 59.37 90.62 -80.96
C SER A 39 58.51 89.38 -81.28
N THR A 40 58.37 89.05 -82.57
CA THR A 40 57.64 87.86 -83.03
C THR A 40 58.35 86.58 -82.59
N ILE A 41 59.67 86.52 -82.75
CA ILE A 41 60.48 85.37 -82.30
C ILE A 41 60.40 85.20 -80.77
N ARG A 42 60.45 86.28 -79.99
CA ARG A 42 60.36 86.22 -78.53
C ARG A 42 58.97 85.76 -78.06
N ASN A 43 57.90 86.18 -78.75
CA ASN A 43 56.54 85.73 -78.45
C ASN A 43 56.33 84.25 -78.81
N VAL A 44 56.88 83.80 -79.96
CA VAL A 44 56.87 82.38 -80.35
C VAL A 44 57.64 81.53 -79.34
N VAL A 45 58.84 81.97 -78.92
CA VAL A 45 59.63 81.27 -77.90
C VAL A 45 58.93 81.24 -76.54
N ASN A 46 58.25 82.32 -76.13
CA ASN A 46 57.48 82.36 -74.89
C ASN A 46 56.23 81.47 -74.97
N SER A 47 55.53 81.41 -76.11
CA SER A 47 54.43 80.47 -76.33
C SER A 47 54.91 79.04 -76.23
N ILE A 48 55.99 78.67 -76.93
CA ILE A 48 56.58 77.32 -76.86
C ILE A 48 56.98 76.95 -75.43
N LYS A 49 57.53 77.90 -74.66
CA LYS A 49 57.87 77.68 -73.25
C LYS A 49 56.62 77.53 -72.37
N MET A 50 55.58 78.32 -72.60
CA MET A 50 54.31 78.22 -71.86
C MET A 50 53.54 76.95 -72.21
N ASP A 51 53.58 76.51 -73.45
CA ASP A 51 52.97 75.25 -73.91
C ASP A 51 53.69 74.05 -73.26
N LYS A 52 55.04 74.06 -73.26
CA LYS A 52 55.83 73.06 -72.52
C LYS A 52 55.56 73.07 -71.02
N PHE A 53 55.50 74.26 -70.40
CA PHE A 53 55.19 74.40 -68.98
C PHE A 53 53.77 73.89 -68.65
N ASN A 54 52.78 74.19 -69.47
CA ASN A 54 51.41 73.69 -69.31
C ASN A 54 51.33 72.18 -69.51
N GLU A 55 52.11 71.62 -70.44
CA GLU A 55 52.21 70.18 -70.66
C GLU A 55 52.83 69.47 -69.44
N GLU A 56 53.89 70.03 -68.87
CA GLU A 56 54.50 69.54 -67.61
C GLU A 56 53.54 69.67 -66.42
N LEU A 57 52.86 70.80 -66.27
CA LEU A 57 51.86 71.01 -65.21
C LEU A 57 50.69 70.03 -65.34
N LYS A 58 50.30 69.70 -66.57
CA LYS A 58 49.26 68.70 -66.84
C LYS A 58 49.74 67.30 -66.47
N LYS A 59 50.97 66.93 -66.84
CA LYS A 59 51.59 65.65 -66.44
C LYS A 59 51.69 65.52 -64.93
N GLU A 60 52.10 66.57 -64.23
CA GLU A 60 52.20 66.60 -62.77
C GLU A 60 50.83 66.47 -62.10
N LYS A 61 49.81 67.18 -62.60
CA LYS A 61 48.42 67.04 -62.12
C LYS A 61 47.86 65.63 -62.36
N GLU A 62 48.18 65.01 -63.49
CA GLU A 62 47.79 63.63 -63.79
C GLU A 62 48.52 62.63 -62.90
N ALA A 63 49.81 62.85 -62.62
CA ALA A 63 50.61 62.06 -61.68
C ALA A 63 50.04 62.15 -60.25
N MET A 64 49.81 63.36 -59.75
CA MET A 64 49.21 63.60 -58.43
C MET A 64 47.81 62.98 -58.30
N LYS A 65 46.97 63.07 -59.35
CA LYS A 65 45.67 62.39 -59.37
C LYS A 65 45.80 60.87 -59.33
N ARG A 66 46.76 60.30 -60.06
CA ARG A 66 47.04 58.86 -60.02
C ARG A 66 47.54 58.42 -58.65
N GLU A 67 48.45 59.15 -58.04
CA GLU A 67 48.95 58.85 -56.69
C GLU A 67 47.83 58.90 -55.66
N SER A 68 46.99 59.94 -55.69
CA SER A 68 45.83 60.05 -54.80
C SER A 68 44.83 58.90 -55.01
N GLN A 69 44.57 58.49 -56.26
CA GLN A 69 43.73 57.33 -56.56
C GLN A 69 44.33 56.02 -56.04
N LEU A 70 45.64 55.82 -56.20
CA LEU A 70 46.35 54.66 -55.67
C LEU A 70 46.30 54.61 -54.14
N GLU A 71 46.49 55.75 -53.47
CA GLU A 71 46.42 55.83 -52.01
C GLU A 71 45.00 55.52 -51.48
N LEU A 72 43.96 56.00 -52.17
CA LEU A 72 42.57 55.66 -51.85
C LEU A 72 42.29 54.17 -52.05
N GLN A 73 42.74 53.58 -53.17
CA GLN A 73 42.59 52.15 -53.42
C GLN A 73 43.32 51.29 -52.38
N LEU A 74 44.51 51.71 -51.94
CA LEU A 74 45.26 51.04 -50.88
C LEU A 74 44.51 51.09 -49.54
N LYS A 75 43.99 52.26 -49.16
CA LYS A 75 43.17 52.41 -47.94
C LYS A 75 41.88 51.58 -48.01
N GLU A 76 41.21 51.55 -49.16
CA GLU A 76 40.03 50.70 -49.37
C GLU A 76 40.38 49.20 -49.23
N GLN A 77 41.48 48.75 -49.83
CA GLN A 77 41.94 47.37 -49.66
C GLN A 77 42.29 47.04 -48.21
N GLU A 78 42.96 47.94 -47.49
CA GLU A 78 43.26 47.75 -46.07
C GLU A 78 41.97 47.61 -45.25
N ILE A 79 40.97 48.47 -45.47
CA ILE A 79 39.67 48.41 -44.79
C ILE A 79 38.96 47.09 -45.10
N ILE A 80 38.93 46.69 -46.38
CA ILE A 80 38.32 45.41 -46.80
C ILE A 80 39.04 44.23 -46.14
N SER A 81 40.38 44.26 -46.09
CA SER A 81 41.18 43.20 -45.48
C SER A 81 40.92 43.07 -43.98
N LYS A 82 40.88 44.20 -43.25
CA LYS A 82 40.52 44.23 -41.82
C LYS A 82 39.11 43.74 -41.58
N SER A 83 38.14 44.23 -42.35
CA SER A 83 36.74 43.82 -42.26
C SER A 83 36.58 42.31 -42.49
N LYS A 84 37.29 41.75 -43.48
CA LYS A 84 37.28 40.30 -43.76
C LYS A 84 37.84 39.48 -42.60
N VAL A 85 38.91 39.96 -41.95
CA VAL A 85 39.48 39.32 -40.75
C VAL A 85 38.50 39.38 -39.58
N ASP A 86 37.86 40.52 -39.35
CA ASP A 86 36.91 40.69 -38.24
C ASP A 86 35.63 39.86 -38.46
N ILE A 87 35.12 39.77 -39.69
CA ILE A 87 34.01 38.88 -40.05
C ILE A 87 34.41 37.43 -39.80
N SER A 88 35.60 37.00 -40.26
CA SER A 88 36.06 35.64 -40.03
C SER A 88 36.20 35.29 -38.55
N LYS A 89 36.61 36.24 -37.69
CA LYS A 89 36.66 36.04 -36.24
C LYS A 89 35.26 35.90 -35.65
N LYS A 90 34.32 36.76 -36.05
CA LYS A 90 32.92 36.68 -35.60
C LYS A 90 32.25 35.37 -36.05
N ASP A 91 32.52 34.92 -37.27
CA ASP A 91 31.99 33.63 -37.76
C ASP A 91 32.54 32.46 -36.95
N GLN A 92 33.83 32.47 -36.61
CA GLN A 92 34.41 31.47 -35.71
C GLN A 92 33.78 31.49 -34.31
N GLU A 93 33.52 32.69 -33.77
CA GLU A 93 32.89 32.85 -32.47
C GLU A 93 31.43 32.39 -32.48
N ILE A 94 30.68 32.66 -33.55
CA ILE A 94 29.31 32.16 -33.76
C ILE A 94 29.31 30.62 -33.83
N ILE A 95 30.23 30.01 -34.59
CA ILE A 95 30.37 28.55 -34.65
C ILE A 95 30.68 27.98 -33.27
N ALA A 96 31.60 28.59 -32.53
CA ALA A 96 31.96 28.14 -31.19
C ALA A 96 30.77 28.25 -30.21
N LEU A 97 30.03 29.36 -30.23
CA LEU A 97 28.86 29.57 -29.39
C LEU A 97 27.73 28.59 -29.74
N ASN A 98 27.47 28.35 -31.03
CA ASN A 98 26.47 27.39 -31.47
C ASN A 98 26.81 25.96 -31.02
N SER A 99 28.08 25.55 -31.11
CA SER A 99 28.51 24.23 -30.64
C SER A 99 28.32 24.06 -29.12
N LYS A 100 28.60 25.11 -28.34
CA LYS A 100 28.37 25.12 -26.89
C LYS A 100 26.88 25.04 -26.57
N MET A 101 26.04 25.81 -27.27
CA MET A 101 24.60 25.76 -27.11
C MET A 101 24.03 24.38 -27.41
N GLU A 102 24.48 23.73 -28.49
CA GLU A 102 24.01 22.38 -28.84
C GLU A 102 24.41 21.34 -27.79
N THR A 103 25.63 21.47 -27.23
CA THR A 103 26.11 20.61 -26.16
C THR A 103 25.29 20.79 -24.87
N ILE A 104 25.03 22.05 -24.49
CA ILE A 104 24.19 22.36 -23.32
C ILE A 104 22.76 21.85 -23.51
N ALA A 105 22.18 22.04 -24.70
CA ALA A 105 20.84 21.55 -25.01
C ALA A 105 20.75 20.02 -24.87
N LYS A 106 21.74 19.28 -25.41
CA LYS A 106 21.82 17.82 -25.27
C LYS A 106 21.98 17.39 -23.80
N GLN A 107 22.80 18.10 -23.02
CA GLN A 107 22.97 17.79 -21.60
C GLN A 107 21.68 18.02 -20.80
N ILE A 108 21.01 19.16 -21.03
CA ILE A 108 19.72 19.46 -20.38
C ILE A 108 18.68 18.41 -20.73
N GLU A 109 18.59 18.02 -22.01
CA GLU A 109 17.64 16.99 -22.44
C GLU A 109 17.92 15.63 -21.76
N SER A 110 19.19 15.25 -21.64
CA SER A 110 19.61 14.04 -20.94
C SER A 110 19.28 14.10 -19.44
N ASP A 111 19.58 15.22 -18.78
CA ASP A 111 19.33 15.40 -17.35
C ASP A 111 17.83 15.39 -17.03
N VAL A 112 17.01 16.01 -17.88
CA VAL A 112 15.54 15.98 -17.75
C VAL A 112 15.01 14.56 -17.94
N LYS A 113 15.50 13.82 -18.94
CA LYS A 113 15.13 12.41 -19.15
C LYS A 113 15.52 11.52 -17.98
N LEU A 114 16.72 11.71 -17.42
CA LEU A 114 17.19 10.97 -16.24
C LEU A 114 16.29 11.24 -15.02
N LYS A 115 16.03 12.51 -14.70
CA LYS A 115 15.14 12.87 -13.59
C LYS A 115 13.73 12.29 -13.74
N ALA A 116 13.16 12.39 -14.94
CA ALA A 116 11.84 11.83 -15.22
C ALA A 116 11.83 10.29 -15.08
N MET A 117 12.92 9.61 -15.48
CA MET A 117 13.06 8.17 -15.34
C MET A 117 13.22 7.75 -13.87
N GLU A 118 14.01 8.49 -13.08
CA GLU A 118 14.17 8.25 -11.65
C GLU A 118 12.86 8.46 -10.86
N GLU A 119 12.12 9.53 -11.16
CA GLU A 119 10.79 9.76 -10.56
C GLU A 119 9.82 8.65 -10.92
N LYS A 120 9.78 8.23 -12.19
CA LYS A 120 8.94 7.11 -12.63
C LYS A 120 9.30 5.82 -11.91
N GLN A 121 10.59 5.50 -11.78
CA GLN A 121 11.05 4.32 -11.05
C GLN A 121 10.66 4.35 -9.58
N LYS A 122 10.80 5.50 -8.90
CA LYS A 122 10.36 5.65 -7.50
C LYS A 122 8.86 5.40 -7.35
N ILE A 123 8.05 5.99 -8.23
CA ILE A 123 6.59 5.80 -8.21
C ILE A 123 6.24 4.33 -8.46
N GLU A 124 6.89 3.67 -9.42
CA GLU A 124 6.66 2.26 -9.74
C GLU A 124 7.05 1.33 -8.58
N GLU A 125 8.18 1.60 -7.92
CA GLU A 125 8.63 0.89 -6.71
C GLU A 125 7.61 1.04 -5.57
N GLU A 126 7.15 2.27 -5.30
CA GLU A 126 6.13 2.54 -4.28
C GLU A 126 4.80 1.83 -4.57
N PHE A 127 4.35 1.84 -5.82
CA PHE A 127 3.15 1.11 -6.23
C PHE A 127 3.33 -0.40 -6.07
N ARG A 128 4.48 -0.95 -6.45
CA ARG A 128 4.78 -2.37 -6.32
C ARG A 128 4.81 -2.82 -4.86
N GLN A 129 5.38 -2.01 -3.97
CA GLN A 129 5.35 -2.27 -2.52
C GLN A 129 3.93 -2.23 -1.97
N LYS A 130 3.12 -1.23 -2.33
CA LYS A 130 1.71 -1.14 -1.91
C LYS A 130 0.89 -2.32 -2.41
N LEU A 131 1.11 -2.76 -3.65
CA LEU A 131 0.42 -3.91 -4.23
C LEU A 131 0.76 -5.20 -3.47
N SER A 132 2.05 -5.44 -3.23
CA SER A 132 2.52 -6.61 -2.47
C SER A 132 1.98 -6.63 -1.03
N ALA A 133 1.89 -5.46 -0.37
CA ALA A 133 1.29 -5.36 0.95
C ALA A 133 -0.21 -5.70 0.93
N LYS A 134 -0.94 -5.21 -0.08
CA LYS A 134 -2.37 -5.51 -0.25
C LYS A 134 -2.63 -6.97 -0.56
N ASP A 135 -1.82 -7.61 -1.40
CA ASP A 135 -1.94 -9.05 -1.69
C ASP A 135 -1.73 -9.90 -0.43
N THR A 136 -0.78 -9.51 0.42
CA THR A 136 -0.53 -10.16 1.71
C THR A 136 -1.73 -10.02 2.64
N GLU A 137 -2.28 -8.82 2.77
CA GLU A 137 -3.48 -8.53 3.58
C GLU A 137 -4.70 -9.34 3.10
N ILE A 138 -4.92 -9.43 1.79
CA ILE A 138 -6.01 -10.24 1.21
C ILE A 138 -5.82 -11.72 1.53
N SER A 139 -4.60 -12.24 1.43
CA SER A 139 -4.29 -13.64 1.76
C SER A 139 -4.55 -13.94 3.23
N GLU A 140 -4.20 -13.04 4.14
CA GLU A 140 -4.47 -13.20 5.57
C GLU A 140 -5.97 -13.19 5.89
N ILE A 141 -6.73 -12.27 5.27
CA ILE A 141 -8.19 -12.20 5.43
C ILE A 141 -8.84 -13.49 4.94
N LYS A 142 -8.42 -14.00 3.78
CA LYS A 142 -8.95 -15.24 3.22
C LYS A 142 -8.68 -16.44 4.13
N ASN A 143 -7.46 -16.57 4.65
CA ASN A 143 -7.11 -17.65 5.58
C ASN A 143 -7.92 -17.57 6.88
N LYS A 144 -8.07 -16.37 7.47
CA LYS A 144 -8.91 -16.18 8.67
C LYS A 144 -10.36 -16.61 8.42
N LYS A 145 -10.91 -16.25 7.26
CA LYS A 145 -12.28 -16.62 6.88
C LYS A 145 -12.43 -18.13 6.72
N GLU A 146 -11.50 -18.81 6.06
CA GLU A 146 -11.53 -20.28 5.92
C GLU A 146 -11.48 -20.98 7.29
N ILE A 147 -10.62 -20.51 8.21
CA ILE A 147 -10.55 -21.05 9.58
C ILE A 147 -11.88 -20.84 10.33
N GLU A 148 -12.52 -19.68 10.17
CA GLU A 148 -13.79 -19.38 10.82
C GLU A 148 -14.94 -20.23 10.26
N GLU A 149 -15.00 -20.40 8.94
CA GLU A 149 -15.97 -21.28 8.27
C GLU A 149 -15.80 -22.75 8.72
N GLU A 150 -14.57 -23.22 8.86
CA GLU A 150 -14.29 -24.58 9.36
C GLU A 150 -14.74 -24.74 10.82
N LYS A 151 -14.49 -23.74 11.68
CA LYS A 151 -14.97 -23.73 13.07
C LYS A 151 -16.49 -23.80 13.13
N VAL A 152 -17.19 -22.97 12.36
CA VAL A 152 -18.67 -22.98 12.30
C VAL A 152 -19.16 -24.37 11.88
N ARG A 153 -18.61 -24.92 10.80
CA ARG A 153 -18.98 -26.25 10.31
C ARG A 153 -18.73 -27.35 11.35
N SER A 154 -17.63 -27.26 12.10
CA SER A 154 -17.33 -28.22 13.18
C SER A 154 -18.34 -28.12 14.33
N ALA A 155 -18.73 -26.90 14.72
CA ALA A 155 -19.72 -26.67 15.77
C ALA A 155 -21.11 -27.15 15.36
N GLU A 156 -21.52 -26.94 14.11
CA GLU A 156 -22.78 -27.45 13.57
C GLU A 156 -22.84 -28.99 13.59
N LYS A 157 -21.75 -29.66 13.18
CA LYS A 157 -21.65 -31.12 13.26
C LYS A 157 -21.76 -31.62 14.71
N ALA A 158 -21.10 -30.95 15.65
CA ALA A 158 -21.17 -31.30 17.07
C ALA A 158 -22.60 -31.12 17.60
N LEU A 159 -23.30 -30.04 17.21
CA LEU A 159 -24.69 -29.79 17.59
C LEU A 159 -25.64 -30.88 17.08
N VAL A 160 -25.49 -31.30 15.82
CA VAL A 160 -26.30 -32.38 15.24
C VAL A 160 -26.05 -33.68 15.98
N SER A 161 -24.79 -34.05 16.21
CA SER A 161 -24.43 -35.26 16.96
C SER A 161 -25.01 -35.23 18.39
N PHE A 162 -24.94 -34.08 19.07
CA PHE A 162 -25.50 -33.91 20.40
C PHE A 162 -27.03 -34.06 20.40
N LYS A 163 -27.72 -33.48 19.42
CA LYS A 163 -29.18 -33.65 19.25
C LYS A 163 -29.55 -35.11 19.02
N GLU A 164 -28.82 -35.81 18.15
CA GLU A 164 -29.04 -37.24 17.90
C GLU A 164 -28.80 -38.09 19.15
N MET A 165 -27.73 -37.81 19.90
CA MET A 165 -27.42 -38.50 21.15
C MET A 165 -28.52 -38.30 22.19
N ARG A 166 -29.00 -37.06 22.35
CA ARG A 166 -30.11 -36.73 23.26
C ARG A 166 -31.41 -37.42 22.84
N SER A 167 -31.70 -37.45 21.55
CA SER A 167 -32.88 -38.15 21.00
C SER A 167 -32.80 -39.66 21.27
N LYS A 168 -31.66 -40.31 21.01
CA LYS A 168 -31.44 -41.74 21.31
C LYS A 168 -31.56 -42.06 22.80
N MET A 169 -31.01 -41.22 23.68
CA MET A 169 -31.16 -41.39 25.13
C MET A 169 -32.62 -41.27 25.57
N SER A 170 -33.35 -40.30 25.02
CA SER A 170 -34.78 -40.14 25.29
C SER A 170 -35.58 -41.36 24.82
N THR A 171 -35.38 -41.84 23.59
CA THR A 171 -36.10 -43.01 23.07
C THR A 171 -35.81 -44.29 23.86
N LYS A 172 -34.56 -44.48 24.33
CA LYS A 172 -34.21 -45.60 25.19
C LYS A 172 -34.89 -45.52 26.56
N MET A 173 -34.94 -44.33 27.16
CA MET A 173 -35.65 -44.09 28.43
C MET A 173 -37.17 -44.25 28.30
N PHE A 174 -37.77 -43.97 27.14
CA PHE A 174 -39.21 -44.18 26.90
C PHE A 174 -39.57 -45.66 26.61
N GLY A 175 -38.63 -46.47 26.14
CA GLY A 175 -38.86 -47.90 25.83
C GLY A 175 -38.71 -48.84 27.03
N GLU A 176 -38.09 -48.38 28.11
CA GLU A 176 -37.87 -49.09 29.38
C GLU A 176 -38.72 -48.42 30.47
N SER A 177 -39.27 -49.14 31.45
CA SER A 177 -39.93 -48.46 32.57
C SER A 177 -38.86 -47.71 33.40
N LEU A 178 -39.21 -46.53 33.92
CA LEU A 178 -38.28 -45.67 34.65
C LEU A 178 -37.59 -46.42 35.81
N GLU A 179 -38.34 -47.31 36.45
CA GLU A 179 -37.90 -48.23 37.49
C GLU A 179 -36.79 -49.16 37.02
N LEU A 180 -37.03 -49.85 35.90
CA LEU A 180 -36.06 -50.79 35.33
C LEU A 180 -34.80 -50.05 34.85
N HIS A 181 -34.95 -48.85 34.31
CA HIS A 181 -33.83 -48.00 33.91
C HIS A 181 -32.92 -47.68 35.11
N CYS A 182 -33.48 -47.15 36.20
CA CYS A 182 -32.71 -46.80 37.39
C CYS A 182 -32.07 -48.04 38.05
N GLU A 183 -32.79 -49.16 38.09
CA GLU A 183 -32.27 -50.44 38.59
C GLU A 183 -31.06 -50.93 37.76
N ASN A 184 -31.14 -50.83 36.44
CA ASN A 184 -30.05 -51.20 35.54
C ASN A 184 -28.85 -50.24 35.68
N GLU A 185 -29.07 -48.93 35.75
CA GLU A 185 -28.00 -47.95 36.00
C GLU A 185 -27.30 -48.21 37.34
N PHE A 186 -28.06 -48.54 38.39
CA PHE A 186 -27.49 -48.93 39.67
C PHE A 186 -26.62 -50.19 39.57
N ASN A 187 -27.18 -51.26 39.00
CA ASN A 187 -26.52 -52.56 38.95
C ASN A 187 -25.24 -52.54 38.10
N LYS A 188 -25.14 -51.69 37.06
CA LYS A 188 -23.92 -51.53 36.25
C LYS A 188 -22.70 -51.12 37.06
N ILE A 189 -22.88 -50.28 38.08
CA ILE A 189 -21.78 -49.71 38.86
C ILE A 189 -21.73 -50.20 40.30
N ARG A 190 -22.76 -50.94 40.75
CA ARG A 190 -22.92 -51.41 42.13
C ARG A 190 -21.65 -52.06 42.69
N SER A 191 -21.05 -53.00 41.95
CA SER A 191 -19.86 -53.72 42.42
C SER A 191 -18.63 -52.83 42.60
N ILE A 192 -18.56 -51.71 41.89
CA ILE A 192 -17.42 -50.78 41.90
C ILE A 192 -17.63 -49.67 42.92
N ALA A 193 -18.81 -49.05 42.92
CA ALA A 193 -19.09 -47.84 43.68
C ALA A 193 -19.86 -48.09 44.99
N PHE A 194 -20.68 -49.15 45.06
CA PHE A 194 -21.61 -49.41 46.16
C PHE A 194 -21.64 -50.91 46.56
N PRO A 195 -20.50 -51.52 46.92
CA PRO A 195 -20.38 -52.97 47.06
C PRO A 195 -21.30 -53.56 48.14
N ASN A 196 -21.56 -52.81 49.22
CA ASN A 196 -22.38 -53.25 50.36
C ASN A 196 -23.84 -52.76 50.28
N ALA A 197 -24.20 -52.05 49.22
CA ALA A 197 -25.53 -51.47 49.08
C ALA A 197 -26.53 -52.51 48.57
N LYS A 198 -27.75 -52.42 49.10
CA LYS A 198 -28.94 -53.11 48.62
C LYS A 198 -29.87 -52.07 47.99
N PHE A 199 -30.31 -52.34 46.78
CA PHE A 199 -31.31 -51.55 46.07
C PHE A 199 -32.35 -52.50 45.52
N GLY A 200 -33.63 -52.22 45.74
CA GLY A 200 -34.72 -53.05 45.26
C GLY A 200 -36.09 -52.53 45.67
N LYS A 201 -37.12 -53.15 45.11
CA LYS A 201 -38.51 -52.78 45.38
C LYS A 201 -38.90 -52.97 46.84
N ASP A 202 -39.70 -52.05 47.37
CA ASP A 202 -40.31 -52.24 48.68
C ASP A 202 -41.50 -53.21 48.59
N ASN A 203 -41.25 -54.48 48.91
CA ASN A 203 -42.28 -55.52 48.92
C ASN A 203 -43.03 -55.60 50.26
N THR A 204 -42.65 -54.80 51.24
CA THR A 204 -43.26 -54.80 52.58
C THR A 204 -44.41 -53.80 52.62
N ILE A 205 -45.64 -54.25 52.85
CA ILE A 205 -46.77 -53.34 53.05
C ILE A 205 -46.56 -52.61 54.38
N SER A 206 -46.57 -51.27 54.37
CA SER A 206 -46.46 -50.50 55.60
C SER A 206 -47.69 -50.69 56.49
N ALA A 207 -47.60 -50.31 57.77
CA ALA A 207 -48.72 -50.42 58.71
C ALA A 207 -49.97 -49.63 58.26
N THR A 208 -49.81 -48.67 57.34
CA THR A 208 -50.89 -47.82 56.80
C THR A 208 -51.33 -48.22 55.38
N GLY A 209 -50.78 -49.29 54.82
CA GLY A 209 -51.13 -49.80 53.49
C GLY A 209 -50.38 -49.14 52.32
N SER A 210 -49.38 -48.30 52.58
CA SER A 210 -48.58 -47.63 51.55
C SER A 210 -47.36 -48.48 51.15
N LYS A 211 -46.88 -48.26 49.92
CA LYS A 211 -45.70 -48.90 49.34
C LYS A 211 -44.90 -47.83 48.61
N GLY A 212 -43.67 -47.60 49.04
CA GLY A 212 -42.71 -46.84 48.24
C GLY A 212 -42.24 -47.70 47.06
N ASP A 213 -41.66 -47.07 46.02
CA ASP A 213 -41.24 -47.80 44.84
C ASP A 213 -39.95 -48.60 45.07
N TYR A 214 -38.88 -47.95 45.55
CA TYR A 214 -37.59 -48.59 45.77
C TYR A 214 -36.91 -48.08 47.06
N ILE A 215 -36.16 -48.96 47.72
CA ILE A 215 -35.32 -48.60 48.87
C ILE A 215 -33.86 -48.89 48.53
N TYR A 216 -33.01 -47.88 48.77
CA TYR A 216 -31.57 -48.04 48.86
C TYR A 216 -31.18 -48.13 50.34
N ARG A 217 -30.35 -49.11 50.70
CA ARG A 217 -29.75 -49.21 52.04
C ARG A 217 -28.32 -49.74 51.95
N GLU A 218 -27.37 -49.00 52.51
CA GLU A 218 -25.95 -49.38 52.58
C GLU A 218 -25.50 -49.52 54.04
N LEU A 219 -24.78 -50.60 54.32
CA LEU A 219 -24.22 -50.89 55.63
C LEU A 219 -22.68 -50.85 55.59
N ASP A 220 -22.05 -50.45 56.69
CA ASP A 220 -20.61 -50.60 56.90
C ASP A 220 -20.25 -52.05 57.24
N GLU A 221 -18.95 -52.33 57.31
CA GLU A 221 -18.42 -53.68 57.62
C GLU A 221 -18.86 -54.21 59.00
N ASN A 222 -19.29 -53.31 59.90
CA ASN A 222 -19.75 -53.65 61.25
C ASN A 222 -21.28 -53.75 61.32
N GLY A 223 -21.98 -53.62 60.20
CA GLY A 223 -23.44 -53.65 60.12
C GLY A 223 -24.14 -52.35 60.52
N ASN A 224 -23.43 -51.23 60.68
CA ASN A 224 -24.05 -49.92 60.91
C ASN A 224 -24.56 -49.36 59.59
N GLU A 225 -25.73 -48.72 59.62
CA GLU A 225 -26.25 -48.04 58.44
C GLU A 225 -25.40 -46.82 58.08
N ILE A 226 -24.94 -46.79 56.84
CA ILE A 226 -24.25 -45.65 56.24
C ILE A 226 -25.27 -44.70 55.63
N LEU A 227 -26.22 -45.24 54.85
CA LEU A 227 -27.18 -44.45 54.10
C LEU A 227 -28.43 -45.26 53.81
N SER A 228 -29.59 -44.65 54.01
CA SER A 228 -30.89 -45.17 53.57
C SER A 228 -31.67 -44.12 52.80
N ILE A 229 -32.18 -44.49 51.63
CA ILE A 229 -32.94 -43.60 50.74
C ILE A 229 -34.22 -44.30 50.31
N MET A 230 -35.35 -43.63 50.53
CA MET A 230 -36.62 -43.99 49.92
C MET A 230 -36.75 -43.31 48.55
N PHE A 231 -37.03 -44.09 47.50
CA PHE A 231 -37.25 -43.59 46.15
C PHE A 231 -38.70 -43.73 45.73
N GLU A 232 -39.23 -42.65 45.16
CA GLU A 232 -40.49 -42.63 44.39
C GLU A 232 -40.16 -42.41 42.92
N MET A 233 -40.72 -43.20 42.01
CA MET A 233 -40.48 -43.07 40.57
C MET A 233 -41.77 -42.67 39.86
N LYS A 234 -41.71 -41.58 39.08
CA LYS A 234 -42.86 -41.07 38.32
C LYS A 234 -42.54 -40.89 36.86
N ASN A 235 -43.25 -41.64 36.02
CA ASN A 235 -43.22 -41.48 34.58
C ASN A 235 -44.35 -40.55 34.12
N GLU A 236 -44.16 -39.85 32.99
CA GLU A 236 -45.24 -39.08 32.37
C GLU A 236 -46.13 -40.05 31.56
N GLU A 237 -47.31 -40.40 32.08
CA GLU A 237 -48.28 -41.17 31.31
C GLU A 237 -49.07 -40.24 30.38
N ASP A 238 -48.92 -40.44 29.06
CA ASP A 238 -49.60 -39.64 28.02
C ASP A 238 -51.15 -39.73 28.06
N LYS A 239 -51.72 -40.64 28.85
CA LYS A 239 -53.14 -41.04 28.75
C LYS A 239 -54.06 -40.53 29.86
N THR A 240 -53.56 -39.89 30.92
CA THR A 240 -54.40 -39.42 32.02
C THR A 240 -54.92 -38.00 31.77
N ALA A 241 -56.22 -37.79 32.00
CA ALA A 241 -56.90 -36.50 31.79
C ALA A 241 -56.40 -35.37 32.72
N THR A 242 -55.65 -35.71 33.78
CA THR A 242 -55.00 -34.79 34.70
C THR A 242 -53.51 -35.10 34.76
N LYS A 243 -52.68 -34.12 34.40
CA LYS A 243 -51.22 -34.18 34.60
C LYS A 243 -50.91 -33.90 36.07
N HIS A 244 -50.34 -34.88 36.77
CA HIS A 244 -49.84 -34.69 38.12
C HIS A 244 -48.55 -33.85 38.11
N LYS A 245 -48.33 -33.09 39.18
CA LYS A 245 -47.09 -32.34 39.41
C LYS A 245 -46.22 -33.06 40.41
N ASN A 246 -44.92 -32.78 40.41
CA ASN A 246 -43.96 -33.34 41.37
C ASN A 246 -44.39 -33.10 42.83
N LYS A 247 -44.94 -31.91 43.11
CA LYS A 247 -45.42 -31.53 44.45
C LYS A 247 -46.53 -32.43 44.99
N ASP A 248 -47.31 -33.08 44.13
CA ASP A 248 -48.42 -33.93 44.53
C ASP A 248 -47.93 -35.20 45.27
N PHE A 249 -46.67 -35.60 45.06
CA PHE A 249 -46.09 -36.83 45.59
C PHE A 249 -45.25 -36.64 46.85
N PHE A 250 -44.84 -35.42 47.17
CA PHE A 250 -43.90 -35.17 48.28
C PHE A 250 -44.43 -35.62 49.64
N LYS A 251 -45.73 -35.44 49.89
CA LYS A 251 -46.34 -35.79 51.17
C LYS A 251 -46.36 -37.30 51.41
N GLU A 252 -46.73 -38.08 50.40
CA GLU A 252 -46.77 -39.55 50.50
C GLU A 252 -45.35 -40.10 50.60
N LEU A 253 -44.42 -39.59 49.80
CA LEU A 253 -43.02 -39.98 49.84
C LEU A 253 -42.36 -39.72 51.21
N ASP A 254 -42.62 -38.56 51.86
CA ASP A 254 -42.10 -38.30 53.20
C ASP A 254 -42.69 -39.26 54.25
N LYS A 255 -43.97 -39.62 54.09
CA LYS A 255 -44.64 -40.60 54.95
C LYS A 255 -44.00 -41.97 54.79
N ASP A 256 -43.81 -42.45 53.56
CA ASP A 256 -43.18 -43.75 53.28
C ASP A 256 -41.74 -43.80 53.79
N ARG A 257 -40.98 -42.72 53.58
CA ARG A 257 -39.62 -42.57 54.12
C ARG A 257 -39.59 -42.75 55.65
N LYS A 258 -40.52 -42.13 56.37
CA LYS A 258 -40.61 -42.23 57.84
C LYS A 258 -41.06 -43.62 58.29
N GLU A 259 -42.03 -44.22 57.61
CA GLU A 259 -42.54 -45.56 57.92
C GLU A 259 -41.49 -46.65 57.69
N LYS A 260 -40.56 -46.42 56.76
CA LYS A 260 -39.46 -47.35 56.42
C LYS A 260 -38.12 -46.98 57.06
N ASP A 261 -38.13 -46.02 57.97
CA ASP A 261 -36.95 -45.55 58.70
C ASP A 261 -35.76 -45.27 57.75
N CYS A 262 -36.03 -44.43 56.74
CA CYS A 262 -35.03 -43.99 55.76
C CYS A 262 -34.57 -42.56 56.05
N GLU A 263 -33.26 -42.32 55.95
CA GLU A 263 -32.64 -41.01 56.20
C GLU A 263 -33.10 -39.95 55.17
N PHE A 264 -33.15 -40.34 53.89
CA PHE A 264 -33.49 -39.46 52.77
C PHE A 264 -34.69 -39.95 51.96
N ALA A 265 -35.35 -39.01 51.27
CA ALA A 265 -36.36 -39.30 50.25
C ALA A 265 -35.93 -38.67 48.92
N VAL A 266 -36.11 -39.39 47.82
CA VAL A 266 -35.79 -38.89 46.48
C VAL A 266 -36.92 -39.23 45.52
N LEU A 267 -37.56 -38.20 44.97
CA LEU A 267 -38.47 -38.34 43.84
C LEU A 267 -37.66 -38.35 42.54
N VAL A 268 -37.76 -39.42 41.76
CA VAL A 268 -37.23 -39.52 40.39
C VAL A 268 -38.37 -39.31 39.42
N SER A 269 -38.39 -38.20 38.69
CA SER A 269 -39.56 -37.80 37.92
C SER A 269 -39.26 -37.38 36.48
N LEU A 270 -40.09 -37.88 35.58
CA LEU A 270 -40.22 -37.42 34.19
C LEU A 270 -41.41 -36.44 34.01
N LEU A 271 -42.16 -36.13 35.07
CA LEU A 271 -43.27 -35.17 35.03
C LEU A 271 -42.77 -33.73 34.85
N GLU A 272 -43.65 -32.83 34.43
CA GLU A 272 -43.34 -31.40 34.28
C GLU A 272 -42.09 -31.18 33.39
N LYS A 273 -42.03 -31.83 32.22
CA LYS A 273 -40.86 -31.77 31.32
C LYS A 273 -40.47 -30.35 30.87
N ASP A 274 -41.44 -29.46 30.76
CA ASP A 274 -41.22 -28.06 30.36
C ASP A 274 -40.84 -27.15 31.55
N ASN A 275 -40.73 -27.70 32.76
CA ASN A 275 -40.34 -26.96 33.94
C ASN A 275 -38.84 -27.10 34.21
N GLU A 276 -38.06 -26.14 33.71
CA GLU A 276 -36.59 -26.09 33.82
C GLU A 276 -36.09 -26.18 35.28
N TYR A 277 -36.90 -25.77 36.26
CA TYR A 277 -36.54 -25.85 37.68
C TYR A 277 -36.19 -27.28 38.10
N TYR A 278 -36.86 -28.30 37.53
CA TYR A 278 -36.65 -29.71 37.89
C TYR A 278 -35.63 -30.42 36.99
N ASP A 279 -34.91 -29.72 36.12
CA ASP A 279 -33.93 -30.36 35.22
C ASP A 279 -32.64 -30.81 35.95
N ASP A 280 -32.40 -30.25 37.15
CA ASP A 280 -31.28 -30.56 38.03
C ASP A 280 -31.72 -31.25 39.34
N ILE A 281 -30.77 -31.47 40.26
CA ILE A 281 -31.05 -31.99 41.61
C ILE A 281 -31.64 -30.86 42.46
N VAL A 282 -32.92 -30.97 42.80
CA VAL A 282 -33.65 -29.95 43.55
C VAL A 282 -33.90 -30.41 44.98
N THR A 283 -33.58 -29.57 45.97
CA THR A 283 -34.00 -29.78 47.36
C THR A 283 -35.47 -29.44 47.55
N VAL A 284 -36.25 -30.31 48.18
CA VAL A 284 -37.64 -30.04 48.55
C VAL A 284 -37.66 -29.39 49.93
N HIS A 285 -37.82 -28.07 49.99
CA HIS A 285 -37.69 -27.31 51.25
C HIS A 285 -38.78 -27.64 52.27
N GLU A 286 -39.96 -28.07 51.80
CA GLU A 286 -41.09 -28.42 52.65
C GLU A 286 -40.85 -29.69 53.48
N TYR A 287 -39.92 -30.56 53.07
CA TYR A 287 -39.63 -31.84 53.72
C TYR A 287 -38.13 -32.06 53.91
N LEU A 288 -37.70 -32.26 55.16
CA LEU A 288 -36.29 -32.44 55.48
C LEU A 288 -35.70 -33.66 54.75
N ASN A 289 -34.46 -33.53 54.26
CA ASN A 289 -33.73 -34.60 53.59
C ASN A 289 -34.44 -35.16 52.34
N MET A 290 -35.24 -34.34 51.66
CA MET A 290 -35.94 -34.72 50.44
C MET A 290 -35.39 -34.00 49.20
N TYR A 291 -35.29 -34.74 48.10
CA TYR A 291 -34.85 -34.23 46.80
C TYR A 291 -35.82 -34.65 45.68
N SER A 292 -35.90 -33.83 44.63
CA SER A 292 -36.55 -34.17 43.36
C SER A 292 -35.49 -34.12 42.26
N ILE A 293 -35.44 -35.16 41.43
CA ILE A 293 -34.41 -35.31 40.39
C ILE A 293 -35.00 -35.84 39.09
N ARG A 294 -34.29 -35.58 37.99
CA ARG A 294 -34.46 -36.34 36.74
C ARG A 294 -33.66 -37.65 36.77
N PRO A 295 -34.02 -38.64 35.93
CA PRO A 295 -33.36 -39.96 35.93
C PRO A 295 -31.85 -39.90 35.66
N GLN A 296 -31.37 -38.94 34.84
CA GLN A 296 -29.92 -38.78 34.58
C GLN A 296 -29.09 -38.46 35.82
N HIS A 297 -29.71 -37.94 36.88
CA HIS A 297 -29.04 -37.58 38.13
C HIS A 297 -29.11 -38.68 39.20
N PHE A 298 -29.72 -39.83 38.89
CA PHE A 298 -30.01 -40.91 39.84
C PHE A 298 -28.76 -41.45 40.55
N ILE A 299 -27.70 -41.77 39.81
CA ILE A 299 -26.45 -42.22 40.42
C ILE A 299 -25.75 -41.09 41.18
N THR A 300 -25.78 -39.89 40.63
CA THR A 300 -25.13 -38.71 41.20
C THR A 300 -25.66 -38.38 42.58
N ILE A 301 -26.98 -38.40 42.78
CA ILE A 301 -27.58 -38.10 44.08
C ILE A 301 -27.22 -39.16 45.13
N ILE A 302 -27.21 -40.45 44.77
CA ILE A 302 -26.80 -41.53 45.69
C ILE A 302 -25.36 -41.31 46.14
N GLY A 303 -24.44 -41.03 45.20
CA GLY A 303 -23.04 -40.75 45.52
C GLY A 303 -22.85 -39.53 46.42
N PHE A 304 -23.60 -38.45 46.14
CA PHE A 304 -23.55 -37.22 46.94
C PHE A 304 -24.01 -37.46 48.38
N LEU A 305 -25.18 -38.08 48.55
CA LEU A 305 -25.75 -38.36 49.87
C LEU A 305 -24.85 -39.31 50.67
N ARG A 306 -24.34 -40.36 50.03
CA ARG A 306 -23.39 -41.31 50.64
C ARG A 306 -22.15 -40.62 51.19
N GLN A 307 -21.54 -39.71 50.41
CA GLN A 307 -20.35 -39.00 50.87
C GLN A 307 -20.67 -38.07 52.06
N GLY A 308 -21.87 -37.49 52.08
CA GLY A 308 -22.39 -36.74 53.22
C GLY A 308 -22.53 -37.60 54.47
N SER A 309 -23.23 -38.73 54.36
CA SER A 309 -23.48 -39.62 55.51
C SER A 309 -22.20 -40.27 56.05
N LEU A 310 -21.25 -40.64 55.18
CA LEU A 310 -19.92 -41.13 55.62
C LEU A 310 -19.16 -40.09 56.47
N LYS A 311 -19.16 -38.82 56.05
CA LYS A 311 -18.52 -37.74 56.82
C LYS A 311 -19.23 -37.53 58.16
N SER A 312 -20.57 -37.56 58.16
CA SER A 312 -21.38 -37.44 59.39
C SER A 312 -21.05 -38.56 60.37
N LEU A 313 -20.97 -39.81 59.90
CA LEU A 313 -20.65 -40.97 60.73
C LEU A 313 -19.22 -40.90 61.30
N GLN A 314 -18.24 -40.46 60.50
CA GLN A 314 -16.87 -40.23 60.97
C GLN A 314 -16.82 -39.19 62.09
N LEU A 315 -17.53 -38.07 61.93
CA LEU A 315 -17.61 -37.01 62.93
C LEU A 315 -18.25 -37.51 64.23
N GLN A 316 -19.33 -38.29 64.15
CA GLN A 316 -19.96 -38.90 65.33
C GLN A 316 -19.01 -39.86 66.07
N LYS A 317 -18.25 -40.68 65.33
CA LYS A 317 -17.22 -41.57 65.91
C LYS A 317 -16.13 -40.77 66.63
N GLN A 318 -15.64 -39.67 66.05
CA GLN A 318 -14.66 -38.78 66.68
C GLN A 318 -15.19 -38.12 67.95
N ILE A 319 -16.43 -37.60 67.93
CA ILE A 319 -17.06 -37.00 69.12
C ILE A 319 -17.20 -38.05 70.24
N LYS A 320 -17.62 -39.27 69.91
CA LYS A 320 -17.74 -40.36 70.89
C LYS A 320 -16.38 -40.73 71.50
N PHE A 321 -15.34 -40.79 70.67
CA PHE A 321 -13.97 -41.04 71.13
C PHE A 321 -13.47 -39.95 72.09
N LEU A 322 -13.65 -38.66 71.75
CA LEU A 322 -13.28 -37.54 72.60
C LEU A 322 -14.05 -37.51 73.93
N LYS A 323 -15.35 -37.84 73.90
CA LYS A 323 -16.16 -37.95 75.13
C LYS A 323 -15.68 -39.06 76.05
N ASN A 324 -15.25 -40.20 75.50
CA ASN A 324 -14.74 -41.32 76.29
C ASN A 324 -13.33 -41.08 76.85
N GLN A 325 -12.56 -40.13 76.28
CA GLN A 325 -11.24 -39.73 76.80
C GLN A 325 -11.29 -38.65 77.88
N ASN A 326 -12.41 -37.92 77.99
CA ASN A 326 -12.64 -36.86 78.98
C ASN A 326 -13.43 -37.36 80.22
N ILE A 327 -13.45 -38.68 80.46
CA ILE A 327 -14.00 -39.32 81.66
C ILE A 327 -12.86 -39.87 82.51
#